data_AF-C9YFU9-F1
#
_entry.id   AF-C9YFU9-F1
#
_cell.length_a   1.000
_cell.length_b   1.000
_cell.length_c   1.000
_cell.angle_alpha   90.00
_cell.angle_beta   90.00
_cell.angle_gamma   90.00
#
_symmetry.space_group_name_H-M   'P 1'
#
loop_
_entity.id
_entity.type
_entity.pdbx_description
1 polymer ?
#
loop_
_entity_poly.entity_id
_entity_poly.type
_entity_poly.pdbx_seq_one_letter_code
_entity_poly.pdbx_strand_id
1 'polypeptide(L)'
;MSSFLGAIHWGLAMRGPLTPQPGPFVWGVFPSLVAWVALLLPLSQGLVTMALLLGICLAVDRRSYPAYGLGDWLSMRLHLTVVAALCMLAGSMAA
;
A
#
# COMPACT_ATOMS: atom_id res chain seq x y z
N MET A 1 5.23 1.72 -5.78
CA MET A 1 4.12 2.69 -5.70
C MET A 1 3.41 2.63 -4.33
N SER A 2 4.14 2.68 -3.21
CA SER A 2 3.52 2.80 -1.87
C SER A 2 3.30 4.26 -1.45
N SER A 3 4.10 5.19 -1.99
CA SER A 3 4.09 6.61 -1.59
C SER A 3 2.82 7.39 -1.94
N PHE A 4 1.98 6.92 -2.87
CA PHE A 4 0.75 7.64 -3.28
C PHE A 4 -0.49 7.26 -2.46
N LEU A 5 -0.43 6.16 -1.69
CA LEU A 5 -1.59 5.64 -0.96
C LEU A 5 -1.95 6.45 0.30
N GLY A 6 -0.95 7.10 0.90
CA GLY A 6 -1.15 7.97 2.05
C GLY A 6 -2.04 9.16 1.73
N ALA A 7 -1.83 9.82 0.59
CA ALA A 7 -2.62 10.99 0.19
C ALA A 7 -4.12 10.68 0.03
N ILE A 8 -4.46 9.48 -0.45
CA ILE A 8 -5.85 9.01 -0.60
C ILE A 8 -6.50 8.79 0.76
N HIS A 9 -5.82 8.09 1.69
CA HIS A 9 -6.34 7.88 3.04
C HIS A 9 -6.52 9.19 3.81
N TRP A 10 -5.59 10.14 3.64
CA TRP A 10 -5.71 11.49 4.22
C TRP A 10 -6.90 12.26 3.62
N GLY A 11 -7.08 12.24 2.30
CA GLY A 11 -8.20 12.91 1.63
C GLY A 11 -9.59 12.33 1.97
N LEU A 12 -9.66 11.02 2.22
CA LEU A 12 -10.88 10.34 2.68
C LEU A 12 -11.18 10.58 4.16
N ALA A 13 -10.16 10.58 5.01
CA ALA A 13 -10.30 10.95 6.42
C ALA A 13 -10.77 12.41 6.60
N MET A 14 -10.32 13.32 5.73
CA MET A 14 -10.78 14.72 5.69
C MET A 14 -12.24 14.90 5.23
N ARG A 15 -12.81 13.91 4.53
CA ARG A 15 -14.23 13.88 4.11
C ARG A 15 -15.15 13.16 5.10
N GLY A 16 -14.59 12.50 6.12
CA GLY A 16 -15.32 11.76 7.14
C GLY A 16 -15.98 12.65 8.21
N PRO A 17 -16.79 12.06 9.11
CA PRO A 17 -17.47 12.79 10.18
C PRO A 17 -16.47 13.56 11.08
N LEU A 18 -16.94 14.62 11.74
CA LEU A 18 -16.16 15.57 12.56
C LEU A 18 -15.33 14.94 13.71
N THR A 19 -15.49 13.65 13.96
CA THR A 19 -14.68 12.87 14.91
C THR A 19 -13.36 12.45 14.27
N PRO A 20 -12.21 12.94 14.76
CA PRO A 20 -10.91 12.57 14.21
C PRO A 20 -10.66 11.08 14.41
N GLN A 21 -10.49 10.34 13.32
CA GLN A 21 -10.02 8.95 13.36
C GLN A 21 -8.52 8.94 13.05
N PRO A 22 -7.62 8.65 14.01
CA PRO A 22 -6.17 8.69 13.78
C PRO A 22 -5.66 7.51 12.92
N GLY A 23 -6.41 6.40 12.86
CA GLY A 23 -6.01 5.17 12.17
C GLY A 23 -5.62 5.35 10.69
N PRO A 24 -6.43 6.00 9.85
CA PRO A 24 -6.10 6.25 8.44
C PRO A 24 -4.84 7.10 8.25
N PHE A 25 -4.56 8.04 9.16
CA PHE A 25 -3.36 8.88 9.09
C PHE A 25 -2.09 8.10 9.39
N VAL A 26 -2.12 7.25 10.42
CA VAL A 26 -1.02 6.32 10.75
C VAL A 26 -0.78 5.34 9.60
N TRP A 27 -1.86 4.84 8.99
CA TRP A 27 -1.77 3.94 7.84
C TRP A 27 -1.21 4.59 6.58
N GLY A 28 -1.29 5.91 6.45
CA GLY A 28 -0.64 6.64 5.35
C GLY A 28 0.88 6.74 5.48
N VAL A 29 1.43 6.62 6.69
CA VAL A 29 2.86 6.80 6.99
C VAL A 29 3.58 5.46 7.19
N PHE A 30 2.89 4.47 7.77
CA PHE A 30 3.46 3.16 8.07
C PHE A 30 4.06 2.45 6.83
N PRO A 31 3.38 2.41 5.66
CA PRO A 31 3.93 1.73 4.48
C PRO A 31 5.19 2.40 3.93
N SER A 32 5.30 3.73 3.99
CA SER A 32 6.49 4.45 3.52
C SER A 32 7.70 4.21 4.42
N LEU A 33 7.50 4.07 5.74
CA LEU A 33 8.58 3.71 6.67
C LEU A 33 9.08 2.28 6.46
N VAL A 34 8.17 1.31 6.32
CA VAL A 34 8.54 -0.08 6.00
C VAL A 34 9.25 -0.13 4.64
N ALA A 35 8.78 0.66 3.68
CA ALA A 35 9.40 0.75 2.37
C ALA A 35 10.84 1.26 2.45
N TRP A 36 11.08 2.28 3.27
CA TRP A 36 12.41 2.84 3.48
C TRP A 36 13.38 1.85 4.14
N VAL A 37 12.92 1.11 5.16
CA VAL A 37 13.74 0.07 5.82
C VAL A 37 14.12 -1.04 4.83
N ALA A 38 13.23 -1.43 3.92
CA ALA A 38 13.53 -2.45 2.92
C ALA A 38 14.65 -2.05 1.94
N LEU A 39 14.91 -0.75 1.74
CA LEU A 39 16.04 -0.27 0.92
C LEU A 39 17.40 -0.50 1.58
N LEU A 40 17.43 -0.72 2.89
CA LEU A 40 18.64 -1.01 3.65
C LEU A 40 18.97 -2.52 3.69
N LEU A 41 18.04 -3.37 3.25
CA LEU A 41 18.22 -4.81 3.18
C LEU A 41 18.95 -5.22 1.89
N PRO A 42 19.62 -6.39 1.89
CA PRO A 42 20.09 -7.04 0.67
C PRO A 42 18.99 -7.13 -0.39
N LEU A 43 19.34 -6.96 -1.67
CA LEU A 43 18.40 -6.72 -2.76
C LEU A 43 17.25 -7.73 -2.83
N SER A 44 17.56 -9.02 -2.67
CA SER A 44 16.57 -10.10 -2.65
C SER A 44 15.59 -9.99 -1.48
N GLN A 45 16.09 -9.65 -0.28
CA GLN A 45 15.27 -9.47 0.91
C GLN A 45 14.42 -8.21 0.82
N GLY A 46 14.98 -7.11 0.33
CA GLY A 46 14.26 -5.85 0.11
C GLY A 46 13.08 -5.99 -0.86
N LEU A 47 13.26 -6.76 -1.94
CA LEU A 47 12.20 -7.03 -2.93
C LEU A 47 11.08 -7.90 -2.34
N VAL A 48 11.41 -8.90 -1.52
CA VAL A 48 10.42 -9.72 -0.80
C VAL A 48 9.64 -8.86 0.20
N THR A 49 10.31 -8.02 0.97
CA THR A 49 9.67 -7.11 1.92
C THR A 49 8.71 -6.14 1.21
N MET A 50 9.08 -5.63 0.03
CA MET A 50 8.20 -4.79 -0.78
C MET A 50 6.97 -5.53 -1.31
N ALA A 51 7.15 -6.77 -1.80
CA ALA A 51 6.05 -7.59 -2.28
C ALA A 51 5.04 -7.88 -1.15
N LEU A 52 5.53 -8.22 0.05
CA LEU A 52 4.70 -8.41 1.23
C LEU A 52 3.98 -7.12 1.63
N LEU A 53 4.68 -5.99 1.63
CA LEU A 53 4.10 -4.69 1.96
C LEU A 53 2.96 -4.31 1.01
N LEU A 54 3.13 -4.55 -0.30
CA LEU A 54 2.09 -4.35 -1.30
C LEU A 54 0.84 -5.20 -1.02
N GLY A 55 1.02 -6.47 -0.63
CA GLY A 55 -0.08 -7.35 -0.24
C GLY A 55 -0.83 -6.88 1.02
N ILE A 56 -0.10 -6.42 2.03
CA ILE A 56 -0.68 -5.86 3.26
C ILE A 56 -1.46 -4.58 2.97
N CYS A 57 -0.90 -3.66 2.17
CA CYS A 57 -1.62 -2.48 1.72
C CYS A 57 -2.92 -2.91 1.02
N LEU A 58 -2.84 -3.79 0.03
CA LEU A 58 -4.02 -4.27 -0.70
C LEU A 58 -5.12 -4.81 0.23
N ALA A 59 -4.76 -5.61 1.23
CA ALA A 59 -5.70 -6.16 2.20
C ALA A 59 -6.40 -5.08 3.05
N VAL A 60 -5.68 -4.02 3.44
CA VAL A 60 -6.28 -2.92 4.21
C VAL A 60 -7.23 -2.10 3.35
N ASP A 61 -6.88 -1.74 2.12
CA ASP A 61 -7.83 -1.02 1.27
C ASP A 61 -9.03 -1.87 0.89
N ARG A 62 -8.90 -3.20 0.79
CA ARG A 62 -10.07 -4.09 0.60
C ARG A 62 -11.09 -3.94 1.74
N ARG A 63 -10.63 -3.64 2.96
CA ARG A 63 -11.49 -3.41 4.12
C ARG A 63 -11.98 -1.97 4.20
N SER A 64 -11.12 -1.01 3.87
CA SER A 64 -11.42 0.41 4.01
C SER A 64 -12.26 0.96 2.86
N TYR A 65 -11.97 0.61 1.60
CA TYR A 65 -12.58 1.25 0.42
C TYR A 65 -14.09 1.01 0.25
N PRO A 66 -14.65 -0.18 0.60
CA PRO A 66 -16.09 -0.39 0.56
C PRO A 66 -16.86 0.57 1.48
N ALA A 67 -16.27 0.94 2.63
CA ALA A 67 -16.86 1.90 3.56
C ALA A 67 -16.97 3.33 2.99
N TYR A 68 -16.27 3.59 1.88
CA TYR A 68 -16.26 4.89 1.19
C TYR A 68 -16.82 4.84 -0.23
N GLY A 69 -17.48 3.75 -0.62
CA GLY A 69 -18.05 3.59 -1.96
C GLY A 69 -17.02 3.44 -3.09
N LEU A 70 -15.75 3.15 -2.75
CA LEU A 70 -14.64 3.02 -3.71
C LEU A 70 -14.37 1.56 -4.13
N GLY A 71 -15.39 0.70 -4.08
CA GLY A 71 -15.27 -0.72 -4.38
C GLY A 71 -14.73 -1.01 -5.78
N ASP A 72 -15.17 -0.26 -6.80
CA ASP A 72 -14.74 -0.45 -8.19
C ASP A 72 -13.25 -0.14 -8.40
N TRP A 73 -12.70 0.76 -7.58
CA TRP A 73 -11.29 1.13 -7.65
C TRP A 73 -10.36 0.01 -7.17
N LEU A 74 -10.90 -0.92 -6.38
CA LEU A 74 -10.16 -2.07 -5.87
C LEU A 74 -9.71 -3.02 -6.99
N SER A 75 -10.48 -3.15 -8.07
CA SER A 75 -10.12 -3.99 -9.24
C SER A 75 -8.93 -3.42 -10.01
N MET A 76 -8.89 -2.11 -10.22
CA MET A 76 -7.74 -1.45 -10.85
C MET A 76 -6.50 -1.56 -9.96
N ARG A 77 -6.68 -1.36 -8.66
CA ARG A 77 -5.60 -1.46 -7.69
C ARG A 77 -5.04 -2.87 -7.56
N LEU A 78 -5.88 -3.90 -7.70
CA LEU A 78 -5.45 -5.30 -7.77
C LEU A 78 -4.52 -5.55 -8.95
N HIS A 79 -4.91 -5.15 -10.16
CA HIS A 79 -4.08 -5.33 -11.35
C HIS A 79 -2.70 -4.67 -11.19
N LEU A 80 -2.67 -3.41 -10.74
CA LEU A 80 -1.40 -2.69 -10.53
C LEU A 80 -0.53 -3.34 -9.46
N THR A 81 -1.13 -3.84 -8.38
CA THR A 81 -0.39 -4.50 -7.29
C THR A 81 0.20 -5.82 -7.75
N VAL A 82 -0.56 -6.61 -8.52
CA VAL A 82 -0.10 -7.90 -9.07
C VAL A 82 1.04 -7.69 -10.06
N VAL A 83 0.90 -6.75 -11.00
CA VAL A 83 1.95 -6.44 -11.98
C VAL A 83 3.22 -5.96 -11.28
N ALA A 84 3.10 -5.04 -10.31
CA ALA A 84 4.25 -4.55 -9.55
C ALA A 84 4.94 -5.66 -8.75
N ALA A 85 4.17 -6.56 -8.12
CA ALA A 85 4.72 -7.70 -7.39
C ALA A 85 5.44 -8.68 -8.33
N LEU A 86 4.87 -8.97 -9.50
CA LEU A 86 5.53 -9.81 -10.51
C LEU A 86 6.83 -9.20 -11.03
N CYS A 87 6.85 -7.89 -11.30
CA CYS A 87 8.08 -7.18 -11.69
C CYS A 87 9.16 -7.25 -10.59
N MET A 88 8.77 -7.08 -9.32
CA MET A 88 9.71 -7.17 -8.19
C MET A 88 10.25 -8.59 -8.00
N LEU A 89 9.40 -9.61 -8.12
CA LEU A 89 9.83 -11.01 -8.04
C LEU A 89 10.74 -11.40 -9.21
N ALA A 90 10.41 -11.00 -10.43
CA ALA A 90 11.26 -11.21 -11.61
C ALA A 90 12.63 -10.52 -11.45
N GLY A 91 12.66 -9.28 -10.94
CA GLY A 91 13.90 -8.58 -10.62
C GLY A 91 14.72 -9.30 -9.53
N SER A 92 14.07 -9.90 -8.54
CA SER A 92 14.76 -10.63 -7.47
C SER A 92 15.40 -11.93 -7.93
N MET A 93 14.85 -12.57 -8.97
CA MET A 93 15.40 -13.78 -9.58
C MET A 93 16.53 -13.50 -10.58
N ALA A 94 16.63 -12.26 -11.06
CA ALA A 94 17.64 -11.81 -12.02
C ALA A 94 18.88 -11.18 -11.34
N ALA A 95 18.87 -11.04 -10.01
CA ALA A 95 19.93 -10.47 -9.20
C ALA A 95 20.68 -11.56 -8.41
#